data_AF-A0A5N5EKT2-F1
#
_entry.id   AF-A0A5N5EKT2-F1
#
_cell.length_a   1.000
_cell.length_b   1.000
_cell.length_c   1.000
_cell.angle_alpha   90.00
_cell.angle_beta   90.00
_cell.angle_gamma   90.00
#
_symmetry.space_group_name_H-M   'P 1'
#
loop_
_entity.id
_entity.type
_entity.pdbx_description
1 polymer ?
#
loop_
_entity_poly.entity_id
_entity_poly.type
_entity_poly.pdbx_seq_one_letter_code
_entity_poly.pdbx_strand_id
1 'polypeptide(L)' 'MLATGYGPEFPYLLDGGALHAADLPPHRGGIATSAPGLGFMGIEFQRRLSSKTLRGVGRDADFVLRRVRR' A
#
# COMPACT_ATOMS: atom_id res chain seq x y z
N MET A 1 18.66 -20.01 -10.77
CA MET A 1 18.32 -18.67 -10.29
C MET A 1 16.88 -18.39 -10.71
N LEU A 2 16.00 -17.94 -9.81
CA LEU A 2 14.57 -17.73 -10.09
C LEU A 2 14.27 -16.23 -10.25
N ALA A 3 13.45 -15.88 -11.24
CA ALA A 3 13.04 -14.49 -11.57
C ALA A 3 11.52 -14.31 -11.42
N THR A 4 10.96 -14.81 -10.32
CA THR A 4 9.51 -14.89 -10.06
C THR A 4 8.95 -13.66 -9.32
N GLY A 5 9.74 -12.60 -9.19
CA GLY A 5 9.34 -11.37 -8.50
C GLY A 5 9.44 -11.48 -6.97
N TYR A 6 8.66 -10.64 -6.27
CA TYR A 6 8.66 -10.50 -4.81
C TYR A 6 7.23 -10.51 -4.27
N GLY A 7 7.05 -11.12 -3.10
CA GLY A 7 5.82 -10.98 -2.32
C GLY A 7 5.77 -9.64 -1.57
N PRO A 8 4.57 -9.16 -1.21
CA PRO A 8 4.42 -8.10 -0.22
C PRO A 8 4.83 -8.63 1.16
N GLU A 9 5.61 -7.86 1.91
CA GLU A 9 6.05 -8.24 3.26
C GLU A 9 5.88 -7.05 4.21
N PHE A 10 5.01 -7.20 5.20
CA PHE A 10 4.64 -6.13 6.13
C PHE A 10 4.60 -6.60 7.60
N PRO A 11 5.59 -7.34 8.12
CA PRO A 11 5.51 -7.96 9.45
C PRO A 11 5.28 -6.93 10.57
N TYR A 12 5.74 -5.70 10.36
CA TYR A 12 5.52 -4.57 11.27
C TYR A 12 4.05 -4.10 11.38
N LEU A 13 3.14 -4.64 10.56
CA LEU A 13 1.70 -4.34 10.59
C LEU A 13 0.86 -5.46 11.23
N LEU A 14 1.46 -6.59 11.60
CA LEU A 14 0.76 -7.76 12.17
C LEU A 14 0.03 -7.39 13.47
N ASP A 15 0.70 -6.68 14.37
CA ASP A 15 0.13 -6.29 15.67
C ASP A 15 -0.87 -5.12 15.57
N GLY A 16 -0.92 -4.44 14.41
CA GLY A 16 -1.71 -3.22 14.21
C GLY A 16 -3.09 -3.43 13.61
N GLY A 17 -3.51 -4.68 13.34
CA GLY A 17 -4.79 -4.98 12.66
C GLY A 17 -4.85 -4.47 11.21
N ALA A 18 -3.71 -4.06 10.66
CA ALA A 18 -3.59 -3.45 9.33
C ALA A 18 -3.36 -4.48 8.21
N LEU A 19 -3.32 -5.77 8.54
CA LEU A 19 -3.15 -6.88 7.60
C LEU A 19 -4.35 -7.82 7.61
N HIS A 20 -4.63 -8.40 6.44
CA HIS A 20 -5.55 -9.54 6.30
C HIS A 20 -4.76 -10.84 6.14
N ALA A 21 -5.45 -11.99 6.18
CA ALA A 21 -4.89 -13.34 6.10
C ALA A 21 -4.09 -13.66 4.82
N ALA A 22 -4.03 -12.73 3.86
CA ALA A 22 -3.30 -12.87 2.59
C ALA A 22 -2.04 -11.99 2.51
N ASP A 23 -1.52 -11.52 3.66
CA ASP A 23 -0.34 -10.64 3.82
C ASP A 23 -0.39 -9.32 3.03
N LEU A 24 -1.54 -9.02 2.45
CA LEU A 24 -1.81 -7.77 1.75
C LEU A 24 -2.61 -6.83 2.66
N PRO A 25 -2.15 -5.59 2.84
CA PRO A 25 -2.89 -4.60 3.60
C PRO A 25 -4.17 -4.22 2.84
N PRO A 26 -5.37 -4.37 3.42
CA PRO A 26 -6.60 -4.00 2.76
C PRO A 26 -6.66 -2.48 2.61
N HIS A 27 -6.75 -2.01 1.37
CA HIS A 27 -6.72 -0.59 1.07
C HIS A 27 -7.60 -0.20 -0.11
N ARG A 28 -8.05 1.05 -0.14
CA ARG A 28 -8.68 1.67 -1.31
C ARG A 28 -7.83 2.84 -1.79
N GLY A 29 -7.15 2.65 -2.93
CA GLY A 29 -6.27 3.68 -3.49
C GLY A 29 -5.07 4.05 -2.60
N GLY A 30 -4.66 3.16 -1.70
CA GLY A 30 -3.63 3.41 -0.69
C GLY A 30 -4.14 3.86 0.68
N ILE A 31 -5.44 4.00 0.89
CA ILE A 31 -5.98 4.29 2.23
C ILE A 31 -6.36 2.99 2.91
N ALA A 32 -5.79 2.72 4.09
CA ALA A 32 -6.11 1.54 4.85
C ALA A 32 -7.60 1.50 5.21
N THR A 33 -8.23 0.35 5.01
CA THR A 33 -9.66 0.18 5.36
C THR A 33 -9.86 -0.38 6.77
N SER A 34 -8.83 -1.01 7.35
CA SER A 34 -8.88 -1.58 8.71
C SER A 34 -8.17 -0.75 9.77
N ALA A 35 -7.35 0.24 9.37
CA ALA A 35 -6.55 1.06 10.29
C ALA A 35 -6.69 2.56 9.94
N PRO A 36 -7.57 3.31 10.63
CA PRO A 36 -7.72 4.75 10.42
C PRO A 36 -6.39 5.49 10.60
N GLY A 37 -6.13 6.48 9.74
CA GLY A 37 -4.87 7.23 9.77
C GLY A 37 -3.66 6.52 9.15
N LEU A 38 -3.82 5.29 8.65
CA LEU A 38 -2.78 4.56 7.93
C LEU A 38 -2.96 4.69 6.41
N GLY A 39 -1.85 4.97 5.72
CA GLY A 39 -1.78 5.02 4.27
C GLY A 39 -0.61 4.19 3.74
N PHE A 40 -0.81 3.59 2.56
CA PHE A 40 0.16 2.79 1.84
C PHE A 40 0.58 3.47 0.55
N MET A 41 1.83 3.26 0.12
CA MET A 41 2.38 3.77 -1.12
C MET A 41 3.29 2.73 -1.75
N GLY A 42 3.46 2.80 -3.07
CA GLY A 42 4.37 1.89 -3.77
C GLY A 42 3.81 0.48 -3.95
N ILE A 43 2.51 0.27 -3.73
CA ILE A 43 1.85 -1.01 -3.98
C ILE A 43 1.52 -1.09 -5.48
N GLU A 44 1.70 -2.28 -6.06
CA GLU A 44 1.37 -2.51 -7.47
C GLU A 44 -0.13 -2.28 -7.71
N PHE A 45 -0.46 -1.59 -8.80
CA PHE A 45 -1.85 -1.23 -9.14
C PHE A 45 -2.65 -0.51 -8.04
N GLN A 46 -1.97 0.15 -7.09
CA GLN A 46 -2.63 0.89 -6.01
C GLN A 46 -3.69 1.86 -6.56
N ARG A 47 -3.32 2.63 -7.58
CA ARG A 47 -4.25 3.43 -8.40
C ARG A 47 -3.92 3.39 -9.89
N ARG A 48 -2.68 3.06 -10.26
CA ARG A 48 -2.17 3.05 -11.63
C ARG A 48 -1.10 1.96 -11.77
N LEU A 49 -0.80 1.55 -12.99
CA LEU A 49 0.30 0.60 -13.26
C LEU A 49 1.67 1.15 -12.77
N SER A 50 1.86 2.46 -12.82
CA SER A 50 3.11 3.11 -12.39
C SER A 50 3.26 3.27 -10.88
N SER A 51 2.30 2.83 -10.06
CA SER A 51 2.28 3.07 -8.61
C SER A 51 3.53 2.49 -7.91
N LYS A 52 4.09 1.38 -8.40
CA LYS A 52 5.32 0.73 -7.88
C LYS A 52 6.59 1.18 -8.62
N THR A 53 6.65 2.45 -9.03
CA THR A 53 7.82 3.01 -9.73
C THR A 53 8.22 4.35 -9.11
N LEU A 54 9.52 4.65 -9.09
CA LEU A 54 10.03 5.93 -8.57
C LEU A 54 9.41 7.15 -9.26
N ARG A 55 9.20 7.08 -10.58
CA ARG A 55 8.56 8.18 -11.34
C ARG A 55 7.06 8.29 -11.09
N GLY A 56 6.40 7.16 -10.83
CA GLY A 56 4.94 7.09 -10.79
C GLY A 56 4.32 7.32 -9.42
N VAL A 57 5.03 6.98 -8.34
CA VAL A 57 4.49 6.94 -6.97
C VAL A 57 4.05 8.31 -6.43
N GLY A 58 4.64 9.42 -6.90
CA GLY A 58 4.35 10.77 -6.38
C GLY A 58 2.87 11.15 -6.45
N ARG A 59 2.17 10.81 -7.54
CA ARG A 59 0.73 11.10 -7.68
C ARG A 59 -0.16 10.32 -6.71
N ASP A 60 0.31 9.17 -6.25
CA ASP A 60 -0.39 8.37 -5.26
C ASP A 60 -0.11 8.88 -3.85
N ALA A 61 1.12 9.33 -3.58
CA ALA A 61 1.46 10.02 -2.34
C ALA A 61 0.57 11.26 -2.12
N ASP A 62 0.43 12.10 -3.14
CA ASP A 62 -0.46 13.27 -3.10
C ASP A 62 -1.91 12.92 -2.79
N PHE A 63 -2.40 11.82 -3.38
CA PHE A 63 -3.75 11.33 -3.12
C PHE A 63 -3.90 10.83 -1.69
N VAL A 64 -2.93 10.04 -1.20
CA VAL A 64 -2.94 9.45 0.14
C VAL A 64 -2.91 10.54 1.20
N LEU A 65 -1.99 11.50 1.09
CA LEU A 65 -1.83 12.59 2.05
C LEU A 65 -3.09 13.45 2.21
N ARG A 66 -3.84 13.67 1.12
CA ARG A 66 -5.12 14.41 1.17
C ARG A 66 -6.24 13.66 1.89
N ARG A 67 -6.14 12.34 2.02
CA ARG A 67 -7.24 11.48 2.49
C ARG A 67 -6.96 10.82 3.84
N VAL A 68 -5.70 10.53 4.16
CA VAL A 68 -5.30 9.80 5.37
C VAL A 68 -5.49 10.64 6.65
N ARG A 69 -5.54 11.97 6.53
CA ARG A 69 -5.73 12.91 7.66
C ARG A 69 -7.21 13.25 7.94
N ARG A 70 -8.15 12.69 7.19
CA ARG A 70 -9.59 12.83 7.41
C ARG A 70 -10.13 11.60 8.11
#